data_AF-A0A7S4Q730-F1
#
_entry.id   AF-A0A7S4Q730-F1
#
_cell.length_a   1.000
_cell.length_b   1.000
_cell.length_c   1.000
_cell.angle_alpha   90.00
_cell.angle_beta   90.00
_cell.angle_gamma   90.00
#
_symmetry.space_group_name_H-M   'P 1'
#
loop_
_entity.id
_entity.type
_entity.pdbx_description
1 polymer ?
#
loop_
_entity_poly.entity_id
_entity_poly.type
_entity_poly.pdbx_seq_one_letter_code
_entity_poly.pdbx_strand_id
1 'polypeptide(L)'
;DMWDATRSFECIHRRNLLTNSRVRARRLGVPFEDSVMRSLASGHLPQQFDGTPYLPPTARARRGPQPWSLSVDRIVGRKGHTRGNVRFPPAWLNSCLHQLSDEKAHRIVERFAGRRPLLAGCLITPGSHGRVRTAVNSVRWSARMRGIPVDSTFRFETLLQMGLFVRRCPHSGVPLSYDAKGRRGGAPDSPSFDRIDSRSGYSAANVQAVALTASVPKSSIPLERMGELLRAIAFLSTAEFFESHVPPCVR
;
A
#
# COMPACT_ATOMS: atom_id res chain seq x y z
N ASP A 1 -28.39 -24.67 19.33
CA ASP A 1 -27.33 -25.23 18.49
C ASP A 1 -26.42 -24.12 17.98
N MET A 2 -25.15 -24.11 18.40
CA MET A 2 -24.20 -23.00 18.15
C MET A 2 -23.66 -22.98 16.69
N TRP A 3 -24.23 -23.85 15.85
CA TRP A 3 -23.97 -24.01 14.43
C TRP A 3 -25.02 -23.35 13.52
N ASP A 4 -26.08 -22.74 14.07
CA ASP A 4 -27.06 -21.97 13.29
C ASP A 4 -26.73 -20.47 13.16
N ALA A 5 -25.72 -19.98 13.90
CA ALA A 5 -25.20 -18.61 13.75
C ALA A 5 -24.25 -18.44 12.54
N THR A 6 -24.18 -19.45 11.66
CA THR A 6 -23.14 -19.59 10.62
C THR A 6 -23.37 -18.72 9.36
N ARG A 7 -24.36 -17.81 9.34
CA ARG A 7 -24.66 -17.04 8.11
C ARG A 7 -25.05 -15.57 8.26
N SER A 8 -24.93 -14.94 9.43
CA SER A 8 -25.00 -13.48 9.42
C SER A 8 -23.78 -12.95 8.68
N PHE A 9 -24.03 -12.04 7.73
CA PHE A 9 -22.98 -11.44 6.91
C PHE A 9 -21.89 -10.78 7.78
N GLU A 10 -22.30 -10.26 8.93
CA GLU A 10 -21.44 -9.71 9.97
C GLU A 10 -20.48 -10.74 10.58
N CYS A 11 -20.93 -11.96 10.87
CA CYS A 11 -20.08 -13.01 11.43
C CYS A 11 -18.96 -13.41 10.46
N ILE A 12 -19.30 -13.58 9.18
CA ILE A 12 -18.33 -13.88 8.11
C ILE A 12 -17.31 -12.73 7.99
N HIS A 13 -17.79 -11.49 8.03
CA HIS A 13 -16.91 -10.33 7.96
C HIS A 13 -15.93 -10.26 9.13
N ARG A 14 -16.40 -10.41 10.37
CA ARG A 14 -15.56 -10.43 11.58
C ARG A 14 -14.52 -11.55 11.54
N ARG A 15 -14.89 -12.75 11.10
CA ARG A 15 -13.96 -13.87 10.92
C ARG A 15 -12.87 -13.55 9.89
N ASN A 16 -13.23 -12.90 8.79
CA ASN A 16 -12.29 -12.49 7.76
C ASN A 16 -11.31 -11.41 8.27
N LEU A 17 -11.79 -10.43 9.04
CA LEU A 17 -10.93 -9.41 9.66
C LEU A 17 -9.88 -10.05 10.57
N LEU A 18 -10.29 -10.98 11.46
CA LEU A 18 -9.39 -11.70 12.34
C LEU A 18 -8.36 -12.53 11.56
N THR A 19 -8.83 -13.33 10.60
CA THR A 19 -7.98 -14.24 9.81
C THR A 19 -6.95 -13.46 9.00
N ASN A 20 -7.38 -12.40 8.30
CA ASN A 20 -6.50 -11.56 7.50
C ASN A 20 -5.45 -10.85 8.36
N SER A 21 -5.85 -10.35 9.54
CA SER A 21 -4.94 -9.69 10.47
C SER A 21 -3.89 -10.65 11.00
N ARG A 22 -4.27 -11.88 11.36
CA ARG A 22 -3.36 -12.93 11.84
C ARG A 22 -2.35 -13.34 10.76
N VAL A 23 -2.83 -13.61 9.54
CA VAL A 23 -1.97 -13.94 8.39
C VAL A 23 -0.98 -12.80 8.11
N ARG A 24 -1.45 -11.56 8.16
CA ARG A 24 -0.61 -10.37 7.95
C ARG A 24 0.43 -10.22 9.06
N ALA A 25 0.04 -10.39 10.32
CA ALA A 25 0.96 -10.31 11.46
C ALA A 25 2.09 -11.35 11.34
N ARG A 26 1.73 -12.61 11.05
CA ARG A 26 2.69 -13.69 10.81
C ARG A 26 3.64 -13.36 9.65
N ARG A 27 3.12 -12.87 8.53
CA ARG A 27 3.94 -12.49 7.36
C ARG A 27 4.93 -11.38 7.67
N LEU A 28 4.54 -10.43 8.50
CA LEU A 28 5.38 -9.28 8.89
C LEU A 28 6.29 -9.58 10.10
N GLY A 29 6.11 -10.72 10.77
CA GLY A 29 6.84 -11.04 12.00
C GLY A 29 6.54 -10.07 13.14
N VAL A 30 5.30 -9.58 13.25
CA VAL A 30 4.88 -8.64 14.30
C VAL A 30 3.94 -9.30 15.31
N PRO A 31 3.87 -8.79 16.56
CA PRO A 31 2.98 -9.33 17.58
C PRO A 31 1.51 -9.40 17.15
N PHE A 32 0.77 -10.37 17.71
CA PHE A 32 -0.65 -10.56 17.49
C PHE A 32 -1.33 -11.02 18.78
N GLU A 33 -2.17 -10.17 19.36
CA GLU A 33 -2.93 -10.49 20.57
C GLU A 33 -4.32 -11.02 20.19
N ASP A 34 -4.51 -12.33 20.29
CA ASP A 34 -5.78 -12.99 19.99
C ASP A 34 -6.94 -12.44 20.83
N SER A 35 -6.70 -12.12 22.11
CA SER A 35 -7.71 -11.58 23.03
C SER A 35 -8.22 -10.21 22.56
N VAL A 36 -7.32 -9.32 22.13
CA VAL A 36 -7.68 -8.02 21.56
C VAL A 36 -8.53 -8.23 20.32
N MET A 37 -8.05 -9.02 19.37
CA MET A 37 -8.76 -9.22 18.11
C MET A 37 -10.13 -9.91 18.27
N ARG A 38 -10.29 -10.78 19.28
CA ARG A 38 -11.61 -11.34 19.63
C ARG A 38 -12.53 -10.29 20.26
N SER A 39 -12.01 -9.44 21.15
CA SER A 39 -12.78 -8.32 21.71
C SER A 39 -13.23 -7.34 20.62
N LEU A 40 -12.37 -7.07 19.62
CA LEU A 40 -12.74 -6.30 18.44
C LEU A 40 -13.83 -6.99 17.61
N ALA A 41 -13.71 -8.31 17.46
CA ALA A 41 -14.69 -9.11 16.77
C ALA A 41 -16.02 -9.24 17.52
N SER A 42 -16.13 -8.86 18.79
CA SER A 42 -17.41 -8.82 19.51
C SER A 42 -17.95 -7.40 19.77
N GLY A 43 -17.12 -6.36 19.66
CA GLY A 43 -17.52 -4.97 19.87
C GLY A 43 -18.28 -4.36 18.69
N HIS A 44 -18.82 -3.15 18.90
CA HIS A 44 -19.41 -2.35 17.83
C HIS A 44 -18.34 -1.98 16.79
N LEU A 45 -18.63 -2.19 15.52
CA LEU A 45 -17.76 -1.83 14.41
C LEU A 45 -18.23 -0.51 13.81
N PRO A 46 -17.32 0.37 13.36
CA PRO A 46 -17.74 1.60 12.70
C PRO A 46 -18.49 1.26 11.41
N GLN A 47 -19.55 2.02 11.13
CA GLN A 47 -20.40 1.81 9.95
C GLN A 47 -20.01 2.68 8.75
N GLN A 48 -19.23 3.73 8.97
CA GLN A 48 -18.77 4.66 7.94
C GLN A 48 -17.36 5.17 8.23
N PHE A 49 -16.70 5.72 7.21
CA PHE A 49 -15.41 6.40 7.28
C PHE A 49 -15.54 7.76 6.61
N ASP A 50 -15.34 8.85 7.35
CA ASP A 50 -15.47 10.23 6.84
C ASP A 50 -16.81 10.44 6.10
N GLY A 51 -17.91 10.09 6.78
CA GLY A 51 -19.28 10.12 6.24
C GLY A 51 -19.61 9.07 5.16
N THR A 52 -18.64 8.28 4.69
CA THR A 52 -18.86 7.28 3.63
C THR A 52 -19.11 5.90 4.23
N PRO A 53 -20.27 5.25 3.98
CA PRO A 53 -20.58 3.93 4.53
C PRO A 53 -19.57 2.84 4.12
N TYR A 54 -19.23 1.95 5.05
CA TYR A 54 -18.50 0.74 4.71
C TYR A 54 -19.38 -0.19 3.88
N LEU A 55 -18.76 -0.80 2.88
CA LEU A 55 -19.42 -1.78 2.04
C LEU A 55 -19.17 -3.20 2.54
N PRO A 56 -20.19 -4.06 2.43
CA PRO A 56 -20.04 -5.48 2.74
C PRO A 56 -18.87 -6.11 1.94
N PRO A 57 -17.99 -6.96 2.51
CA PRO A 57 -17.09 -7.80 1.71
C PRO A 57 -17.90 -8.68 0.75
N THR A 58 -17.97 -8.30 -0.52
CA THR A 58 -18.60 -9.12 -1.54
C THR A 58 -17.82 -10.43 -1.70
N ALA A 59 -18.52 -11.56 -1.75
CA ALA A 59 -17.90 -12.85 -2.00
C ALA A 59 -17.16 -12.82 -3.36
N ARG A 60 -15.82 -12.95 -3.32
CA ARG A 60 -14.94 -13.18 -4.49
C ARG A 60 -15.05 -12.15 -5.62
N ALA A 61 -14.79 -10.87 -5.35
CA ALA A 61 -14.25 -10.06 -6.42
C ALA A 61 -12.89 -10.66 -6.82
N ARG A 62 -12.71 -11.06 -8.09
CA ARG A 62 -11.42 -11.51 -8.65
C ARG A 62 -10.28 -10.49 -8.43
N ARG A 63 -10.63 -9.25 -8.04
CA ARG A 63 -9.74 -8.08 -7.91
C ARG A 63 -9.34 -7.76 -6.46
N GLY A 64 -9.62 -8.64 -5.49
CA GLY A 64 -9.26 -8.44 -4.08
C GLY A 64 -10.42 -7.93 -3.21
N PRO A 65 -10.15 -7.41 -2.00
CA PRO A 65 -11.20 -6.92 -1.10
C PRO A 65 -11.92 -5.71 -1.72
N GLN A 66 -13.21 -5.56 -1.40
CA GLN A 66 -13.96 -4.36 -1.76
C GLN A 66 -13.22 -3.14 -1.16
N PRO A 67 -12.86 -2.10 -1.94
CA PRO A 67 -12.15 -0.91 -1.46
C PRO A 67 -12.66 -0.31 -0.13
N TRP A 68 -13.96 -0.07 -0.05
CA TRP A 68 -14.72 0.42 1.10
C TRP A 68 -15.15 -0.68 2.06
N SER A 69 -14.67 -1.91 1.95
CA SER A 69 -14.83 -2.86 3.05
C SER A 69 -13.99 -2.42 4.25
N LEU A 70 -14.54 -2.64 5.45
CA LEU A 70 -13.81 -2.43 6.68
C LEU A 70 -12.55 -3.29 6.69
N SER A 71 -11.47 -2.75 7.23
CA SER A 71 -10.19 -3.43 7.35
C SER A 71 -9.58 -3.19 8.72
N VAL A 72 -8.69 -4.07 9.14
CA VAL A 72 -7.92 -3.89 10.37
C VAL A 72 -6.53 -3.42 10.00
N ASP A 73 -6.10 -2.33 10.60
CA ASP A 73 -4.74 -1.82 10.46
C ASP A 73 -4.10 -1.55 11.82
N ARG A 74 -2.78 -1.39 11.79
CA ARG A 74 -1.96 -1.04 12.95
C ARG A 74 -1.67 0.45 12.92
N ILE A 75 -1.81 1.13 14.06
CA ILE A 75 -1.45 2.55 14.17
C ILE A 75 0.08 2.70 14.02
N VAL A 76 0.84 1.89 14.77
CA VAL A 76 2.29 1.76 14.67
C VAL A 76 2.63 0.41 14.07
N GLY A 77 3.15 0.41 12.85
CA GLY A 77 3.37 -0.81 12.06
C GLY A 77 4.17 -1.92 12.77
N ARG A 78 5.17 -1.55 13.58
CA ARG A 78 6.06 -2.48 14.31
C ARG A 78 5.47 -3.07 15.58
N LYS A 79 4.49 -2.41 16.21
CA LYS A 79 3.90 -2.87 17.48
C LYS A 79 2.98 -4.09 17.30
N GLY A 80 2.58 -4.41 16.08
CA GLY A 80 1.70 -5.56 15.80
C GLY A 80 0.23 -5.26 16.05
N HIS A 81 -0.62 -6.28 16.10
CA HIS A 81 -2.04 -6.13 16.41
C HIS A 81 -2.23 -6.38 17.91
N THR A 82 -1.92 -5.37 18.72
CA THR A 82 -1.93 -5.40 20.18
C THR A 82 -2.88 -4.34 20.72
N ARG A 83 -3.18 -4.40 22.03
CA ARG A 83 -3.89 -3.31 22.72
C ARG A 83 -3.16 -1.98 22.49
N GLY A 84 -3.89 -0.88 22.32
CA GLY A 84 -3.29 0.43 22.01
C GLY A 84 -2.98 0.68 20.52
N ASN A 85 -3.06 -0.33 19.65
CA ASN A 85 -2.39 -0.25 18.35
C ASN A 85 -3.22 -0.74 17.16
N VAL A 86 -4.54 -0.81 17.28
CA VAL A 86 -5.43 -1.26 16.21
C VAL A 86 -6.43 -0.17 15.84
N ARG A 87 -6.72 -0.04 14.55
CA ARG A 87 -7.71 0.88 14.01
C ARG A 87 -8.46 0.26 12.83
N PHE A 88 -9.58 0.87 12.46
CA PHE A 88 -10.43 0.42 11.36
C PHE A 88 -10.49 1.39 10.18
N PRO A 89 -9.56 1.32 9.21
CA PRO A 89 -9.69 2.06 7.94
C PRO A 89 -10.42 1.23 6.87
N PRO A 90 -10.87 1.86 5.77
CA PRO A 90 -11.28 1.13 4.57
C PRO A 90 -10.10 0.35 3.97
N ALA A 91 -10.39 -0.78 3.32
CA ALA A 91 -9.40 -1.70 2.78
C ALA A 91 -8.47 -1.04 1.74
N TRP A 92 -8.98 -0.09 0.96
CA TRP A 92 -8.15 0.67 0.02
C TRP A 92 -7.11 1.52 0.76
N LEU A 93 -7.49 2.19 1.85
CA LEU A 93 -6.60 3.05 2.62
C LEU A 93 -5.56 2.21 3.35
N ASN A 94 -5.98 1.11 3.97
CA ASN A 94 -5.07 0.13 4.57
C ASN A 94 -4.04 -0.39 3.55
N SER A 95 -4.47 -0.62 2.31
CA SER A 95 -3.58 -1.02 1.23
C SER A 95 -2.59 0.08 0.88
N CYS A 96 -3.02 1.34 0.80
CA CYS A 96 -2.13 2.50 0.56
C CYS A 96 -1.10 2.70 1.66
N LEU A 97 -1.49 2.52 2.94
CA LEU A 97 -0.60 2.76 4.07
C LEU A 97 0.51 1.71 4.19
N HIS A 98 0.41 0.54 3.55
CA HIS A 98 1.43 -0.50 3.36
C HIS A 98 2.76 -0.40 4.18
N GLN A 99 2.70 -0.50 5.51
CA GLN A 99 3.85 -0.39 6.45
C GLN A 99 4.47 1.01 6.63
N LEU A 100 3.96 2.01 5.94
CA LEU A 100 4.25 3.42 6.14
C LEU A 100 3.54 3.92 7.41
N SER A 101 4.14 4.87 8.12
CA SER A 101 3.39 5.70 9.06
C SER A 101 2.48 6.65 8.29
N ASP A 102 1.43 7.15 8.93
CA ASP A 102 0.49 8.09 8.32
C ASP A 102 1.20 9.34 7.79
N GLU A 103 2.11 9.90 8.60
CA GLU A 103 2.93 11.04 8.19
C GLU A 103 3.80 10.73 6.96
N LYS A 104 4.38 9.52 6.90
CA LYS A 104 5.20 9.10 5.76
C LYS A 104 4.35 8.95 4.50
N ALA A 105 3.19 8.32 4.63
CA ALA A 105 2.23 8.18 3.55
C ALA A 105 1.75 9.55 3.05
N HIS A 106 1.39 10.46 3.96
CA HIS A 106 0.99 11.83 3.63
C HIS A 106 2.04 12.54 2.77
N ARG A 107 3.30 12.57 3.23
CA ARG A 107 4.41 13.23 2.50
C ARG A 107 4.68 12.58 1.14
N ILE A 108 4.49 11.27 1.00
CA ILE A 108 4.63 10.57 -0.29
C ILE A 108 3.51 11.00 -1.24
N VAL A 109 2.26 11.02 -0.76
CA VAL A 109 1.10 11.40 -1.56
C VAL A 109 1.15 12.88 -1.96
N GLU A 110 1.61 13.77 -1.08
CA GLU A 110 1.86 15.19 -1.43
C GLU A 110 2.82 15.34 -2.61
N ARG A 111 3.88 14.51 -2.68
CA ARG A 111 4.83 14.54 -3.80
C ARG A 111 4.22 14.00 -5.09
N PHE A 112 3.44 12.92 -5.02
CA PHE A 112 2.70 12.44 -6.19
C PHE A 112 1.68 13.47 -6.69
N ALA A 113 1.05 14.21 -5.78
CA ALA A 113 0.10 15.27 -6.11
C ALA A 113 0.78 16.60 -6.53
N GLY A 114 2.11 16.66 -6.61
CA GLY A 114 2.84 17.89 -6.96
C GLY A 114 2.78 19.00 -5.90
N ARG A 115 2.28 18.71 -4.68
CA ARG A 115 2.18 19.68 -3.57
C ARG A 115 3.45 19.81 -2.75
N ARG A 116 4.39 18.88 -2.94
CA ARG A 116 5.70 18.86 -2.28
C ARG A 116 6.77 18.54 -3.32
N PRO A 117 7.95 19.20 -3.28
CA PRO A 117 9.04 18.87 -4.18
C PRO A 117 9.54 17.44 -3.98
N LEU A 118 10.00 16.84 -5.08
CA LEU A 118 10.68 15.56 -5.05
C LEU A 118 11.97 15.66 -4.23
N LEU A 119 12.34 14.56 -3.58
CA LEU A 119 13.63 14.46 -2.90
C LEU A 119 14.73 14.29 -3.95
N ALA A 120 15.88 14.94 -3.71
CA ALA A 120 17.06 14.75 -4.53
C ALA A 120 17.49 13.28 -4.51
N GLY A 121 17.62 12.70 -5.71
CA GLY A 121 18.15 11.35 -5.90
C GLY A 121 19.65 11.40 -6.12
N CYS A 122 20.38 10.42 -5.60
CA CYS A 122 21.75 10.14 -6.03
C CYS A 122 21.70 9.04 -7.09
N LEU A 123 22.44 9.17 -8.19
CA LEU A 123 22.49 8.13 -9.21
C LEU A 123 23.09 6.82 -8.65
N ILE A 124 22.66 5.69 -9.22
CA ILE A 124 23.27 4.38 -8.91
C ILE A 124 24.73 4.33 -9.38
N THR A 125 25.49 3.38 -8.83
CA THR A 125 26.87 3.12 -9.28
C THR A 125 26.90 2.04 -10.38
N PRO A 126 27.97 1.98 -11.18
CA PRO A 126 28.15 0.96 -12.22
C PRO A 126 27.98 -0.49 -11.74
N GLY A 127 28.33 -0.79 -10.49
CA GLY A 127 28.18 -2.13 -9.90
C GLY A 127 26.75 -2.67 -9.88
N SER A 128 25.73 -1.81 -9.89
CA SER A 128 24.32 -2.22 -9.88
C SER A 128 23.72 -2.39 -11.29
N HIS A 129 24.44 -2.01 -12.35
CA HIS A 129 23.92 -1.94 -13.72
C HIS A 129 23.34 -3.28 -14.23
N GLY A 130 24.02 -4.39 -13.97
CA GLY A 130 23.57 -5.71 -14.42
C GLY A 130 22.19 -6.09 -13.88
N ARG A 131 21.94 -5.83 -12.59
CA ARG A 131 20.64 -6.14 -11.96
C ARG A 131 19.54 -5.19 -12.41
N VAL A 132 19.88 -3.91 -12.58
CA VAL A 132 18.96 -2.91 -13.11
C VAL A 132 18.52 -3.29 -14.53
N ARG A 133 19.44 -3.73 -15.39
CA ARG A 133 19.12 -4.23 -16.73
C ARG A 133 18.14 -5.40 -16.68
N THR A 134 18.35 -6.37 -15.80
CA THR A 134 17.41 -7.48 -15.59
C THR A 134 16.03 -6.98 -15.13
N ALA A 135 15.98 -6.00 -14.23
CA ALA A 135 14.71 -5.41 -13.78
C ALA A 135 13.95 -4.72 -14.92
N VAL A 136 14.64 -3.93 -15.76
CA VAL A 136 14.05 -3.30 -16.95
C VAL A 136 13.49 -4.37 -17.90
N ASN A 137 14.25 -5.44 -18.18
CA ASN A 137 13.79 -6.53 -19.04
C ASN A 137 12.58 -7.27 -18.46
N SER A 138 12.55 -7.47 -17.15
CA SER A 138 11.40 -8.07 -16.46
C SER A 138 10.14 -7.21 -16.60
N VAL A 139 10.25 -5.89 -16.47
CA VAL A 139 9.13 -4.97 -16.70
C VAL A 139 8.67 -5.00 -18.16
N ARG A 140 9.59 -4.98 -19.12
CA ARG A 140 9.27 -5.10 -20.55
C ARG A 140 8.48 -6.38 -20.83
N TRP A 141 8.94 -7.51 -20.29
CA TRP A 141 8.25 -8.79 -20.44
C TRP A 141 6.86 -8.76 -19.78
N SER A 142 6.75 -8.27 -18.54
CA SER A 142 5.48 -8.19 -17.83
C SER A 142 4.46 -7.26 -18.51
N ALA A 143 4.92 -6.13 -19.04
CA ALA A 143 4.11 -5.18 -19.79
C ALA A 143 3.54 -5.84 -21.07
N ARG A 144 4.38 -6.56 -21.83
CA ARG A 144 3.96 -7.31 -23.02
C ARG A 144 2.90 -8.37 -22.69
N MET A 145 3.11 -9.15 -21.63
CA MET A 145 2.13 -10.15 -21.17
C MET A 145 0.78 -9.53 -20.75
N ARG A 146 0.75 -8.24 -20.45
CA ARG A 146 -0.45 -7.48 -20.08
C ARG A 146 -1.01 -6.62 -21.22
N GLY A 147 -0.41 -6.67 -22.41
CA GLY A 147 -0.78 -5.82 -23.54
C GLY A 147 -0.52 -4.32 -23.31
N ILE A 148 0.37 -3.95 -22.38
CA ILE A 148 0.75 -2.56 -22.13
C ILE A 148 1.84 -2.18 -23.14
N PRO A 149 1.67 -1.11 -23.93
CA PRO A 149 2.68 -0.67 -24.90
C PRO A 149 4.03 -0.39 -24.23
N VAL A 150 5.10 -0.77 -24.90
CA VAL A 150 6.48 -0.52 -24.46
C VAL A 150 7.22 0.15 -25.60
N ASP A 151 7.54 1.42 -25.41
CA ASP A 151 8.26 2.22 -26.38
C ASP A 151 9.72 1.76 -26.53
N SER A 152 10.31 2.08 -27.68
CA SER A 152 11.70 1.75 -28.00
C SER A 152 12.70 2.42 -27.07
N THR A 153 12.36 3.57 -26.46
CA THR A 153 13.19 4.30 -25.49
C THR A 153 13.22 3.66 -24.10
N PHE A 154 12.29 2.75 -23.77
CA PHE A 154 12.30 2.06 -22.47
C PHE A 154 13.35 0.94 -22.43
N ARG A 155 14.63 1.31 -22.51
CA ARG A 155 15.82 0.42 -22.48
C ARG A 155 16.79 0.88 -21.42
N PHE A 156 17.59 -0.05 -20.90
CA PHE A 156 18.53 0.23 -19.81
C PHE A 156 19.45 1.42 -20.12
N GLU A 157 20.04 1.45 -21.31
CA GLU A 157 21.00 2.46 -21.74
C GLU A 157 20.35 3.86 -21.77
N THR A 158 19.15 3.98 -22.34
CA THR A 158 18.40 5.25 -22.40
C THR A 158 17.98 5.72 -21.00
N LEU A 159 17.47 4.82 -20.16
CA LEU A 159 17.06 5.17 -18.79
C LEU A 159 18.27 5.56 -17.92
N LEU A 160 19.45 4.96 -18.17
CA LEU A 160 20.70 5.33 -17.51
C LEU A 160 21.15 6.73 -17.91
N GLN A 161 21.15 7.03 -19.23
CA GLN A 161 21.50 8.36 -19.75
C GLN A 161 20.59 9.46 -19.23
N MET A 162 19.30 9.16 -19.03
CA MET A 162 18.33 10.09 -18.44
C MET A 162 18.42 10.20 -16.91
N GLY A 163 19.35 9.48 -16.26
CA GLY A 163 19.54 9.57 -14.82
C GLY A 163 18.37 9.01 -13.99
N LEU A 164 17.56 8.10 -14.56
CA LEU A 164 16.36 7.59 -13.88
C LEU A 164 16.66 6.59 -12.75
N PHE A 165 17.86 6.02 -12.73
CA PHE A 165 18.25 5.06 -11.71
C PHE A 165 18.87 5.77 -10.50
N VAL A 166 18.12 5.83 -9.41
CA VAL A 166 18.49 6.54 -8.19
C VAL A 166 18.65 5.59 -7.00
N ARG A 167 19.57 5.88 -6.09
CA ARG A 167 19.82 5.12 -4.86
C ARG A 167 18.75 5.33 -3.80
N ARG A 168 17.93 6.38 -3.91
CA ARG A 168 16.84 6.70 -2.98
C ARG A 168 15.62 7.11 -3.79
N CYS A 169 14.45 6.61 -3.38
CA CYS A 169 13.19 6.95 -4.02
C CYS A 169 12.92 8.47 -3.91
N PRO A 170 12.62 9.18 -5.02
CA PRO A 170 12.33 10.62 -4.96
C PRO A 170 11.08 10.97 -4.15
N HIS A 171 10.14 10.03 -4.02
CA HIS A 171 8.87 10.24 -3.30
C HIS A 171 8.98 9.90 -1.81
N SER A 172 9.60 8.77 -1.48
CA SER A 172 9.66 8.28 -0.09
C SER A 172 11.02 8.50 0.57
N GLY A 173 12.10 8.74 -0.17
CA GLY A 173 13.47 8.80 0.36
C GLY A 173 14.01 7.47 0.87
N VAL A 174 13.23 6.38 0.75
CA VAL A 174 13.65 5.01 1.06
C VAL A 174 14.78 4.62 0.11
N PRO A 175 15.90 4.05 0.61
CA PRO A 175 16.95 3.51 -0.24
C PRO A 175 16.39 2.48 -1.23
N LEU A 176 16.84 2.49 -2.48
CA LEU A 176 16.44 1.48 -3.46
C LEU A 176 17.48 0.36 -3.49
N SER A 177 17.02 -0.85 -3.17
CA SER A 177 17.85 -2.05 -3.23
C SER A 177 17.68 -2.74 -4.58
N TYR A 178 18.56 -2.40 -5.53
CA TYR A 178 18.68 -3.10 -6.82
C TYR A 178 19.27 -4.51 -6.67
N ASP A 179 19.76 -4.82 -5.48
CA ASP A 179 20.52 -6.02 -5.16
C ASP A 179 19.69 -7.13 -4.51
N ALA A 180 18.43 -6.85 -4.16
CA ALA A 180 17.58 -7.81 -3.49
C ALA A 180 17.26 -9.01 -4.40
N LYS A 181 17.71 -10.20 -4.01
CA LYS A 181 17.29 -11.46 -4.65
C LYS A 181 15.78 -11.62 -4.46
N GLY A 182 15.05 -11.74 -5.57
CA GLY A 182 13.59 -11.65 -5.63
C GLY A 182 12.88 -12.63 -4.69
N ARG A 183 12.38 -12.13 -3.56
CA ARG A 183 11.28 -12.78 -2.85
C ARG A 183 10.00 -12.54 -3.64
N ARG A 184 9.10 -13.52 -3.66
CA ARG A 184 7.78 -13.39 -4.29
C ARG A 184 7.06 -12.16 -3.69
N GLY A 185 6.83 -11.14 -4.50
CA GLY A 185 6.18 -9.89 -4.08
C GLY A 185 7.09 -8.68 -3.88
N GLY A 186 8.42 -8.83 -4.00
CA GLY A 186 9.38 -7.72 -3.82
C GLY A 186 9.51 -7.26 -2.36
N ALA A 187 10.65 -6.68 -2.02
CA ALA A 187 10.84 -6.03 -0.72
C ALA A 187 10.31 -4.58 -0.77
N PRO A 188 9.93 -3.98 0.38
CA PRO A 188 9.43 -2.60 0.45
C PRO A 188 10.30 -1.54 -0.25
N ASP A 189 11.61 -1.77 -0.24
CA ASP A 189 12.70 -0.96 -0.78
C ASP A 189 13.16 -1.44 -2.17
N SER A 190 12.50 -2.44 -2.76
CA SER A 190 12.79 -2.87 -4.12
C SER A 190 12.41 -1.78 -5.12
N PRO A 191 13.26 -1.54 -6.14
CA PRO A 191 12.96 -0.58 -7.19
C PRO A 191 11.76 -1.04 -8.02
N SER A 192 10.87 -0.10 -8.32
CA SER A 192 9.70 -0.27 -9.17
C SER A 192 9.74 0.79 -10.26
N PHE A 193 9.50 0.38 -11.51
CA PHE A 193 9.32 1.31 -12.63
C PHE A 193 7.85 1.67 -12.72
N ASP A 194 7.52 2.83 -12.15
CA ASP A 194 6.18 3.35 -12.12
C ASP A 194 5.95 4.30 -13.29
N ARG A 195 4.78 4.18 -13.95
CA ARG A 195 4.44 5.02 -15.09
C ARG A 195 3.92 6.36 -14.59
N ILE A 196 4.45 7.49 -15.06
CA ILE A 196 4.01 8.82 -14.62
C ILE A 196 2.52 8.99 -14.91
N ASP A 197 2.13 8.84 -16.17
CA ASP A 197 0.75 8.62 -16.60
C ASP A 197 0.46 7.12 -16.77
N SER A 198 -0.49 6.61 -15.98
CA SER A 198 -0.92 5.22 -16.00
C SER A 198 -1.73 4.81 -17.25
N ARG A 199 -2.25 5.77 -18.02
CA ARG A 199 -2.99 5.52 -19.27
C ARG A 199 -2.03 5.28 -20.43
N SER A 200 -0.84 5.85 -20.36
CA SER A 200 0.23 5.68 -21.32
C SER A 200 1.06 4.40 -21.10
N GLY A 201 1.84 4.02 -22.12
CA GLY A 201 2.76 2.88 -22.08
C GLY A 201 4.05 3.16 -21.29
N TYR A 202 4.97 2.19 -21.29
CA TYR A 202 6.31 2.37 -20.77
C TYR A 202 7.20 3.06 -21.81
N SER A 203 7.66 4.28 -21.53
CA SER A 203 8.66 5.02 -22.32
C SER A 203 9.63 5.71 -21.37
N ALA A 204 10.80 6.15 -21.85
CA ALA A 204 11.74 6.83 -20.98
C ALA A 204 11.20 8.16 -20.41
N ALA A 205 10.31 8.83 -21.15
CA ALA A 205 9.64 10.06 -20.70
C ALA A 205 8.46 9.83 -19.75
N ASN A 206 7.89 8.61 -19.72
CA ASN A 206 6.69 8.29 -18.92
C ASN A 206 6.99 7.35 -17.75
N VAL A 207 8.23 7.24 -17.29
CA VAL A 207 8.59 6.31 -16.20
C VAL A 207 9.45 6.98 -15.16
N GLN A 208 9.33 6.51 -13.92
CA GLN A 208 10.14 6.91 -12.79
C GLN A 208 10.53 5.68 -11.97
N ALA A 209 11.75 5.69 -11.41
CA ALA A 209 12.16 4.68 -10.44
C ALA A 209 11.71 5.08 -9.03
N VAL A 210 10.86 4.25 -8.43
CA VAL A 210 10.32 4.48 -7.08
C VAL A 210 10.49 3.24 -6.22
N ALA A 211 10.40 3.39 -4.90
CA ALA A 211 10.33 2.24 -4.01
C ALA A 211 8.98 1.55 -4.23
N LEU A 212 8.94 0.22 -4.18
CA LEU A 212 7.70 -0.54 -4.28
C LEU A 212 6.64 -0.06 -3.28
N THR A 213 7.05 0.26 -2.04
CA THR A 213 6.14 0.88 -1.05
C THR A 213 5.53 2.20 -1.50
N ALA A 214 6.28 3.03 -2.24
CA ALA A 214 5.78 4.30 -2.74
C ALA A 214 4.85 4.13 -3.95
N SER A 215 4.99 3.08 -4.75
CA SER A 215 4.07 2.82 -5.87
C SER A 215 2.73 2.23 -5.43
N VAL A 216 2.63 1.66 -4.23
CA VAL A 216 1.37 1.08 -3.71
C VAL A 216 0.23 2.13 -3.64
N PRO A 217 0.40 3.31 -3.01
CA PRO A 217 -0.63 4.36 -3.03
C PRO A 217 -1.13 4.69 -4.45
N LYS A 218 -0.21 4.87 -5.39
CA LYS A 218 -0.53 5.21 -6.78
C LYS A 218 -1.21 4.09 -7.55
N SER A 219 -0.87 2.84 -7.29
CA SER A 219 -1.58 1.70 -7.89
C SER A 219 -2.99 1.49 -7.32
N SER A 220 -3.26 2.03 -6.13
CA SER A 220 -4.55 1.87 -5.44
C SER A 220 -5.55 2.98 -5.78
N ILE A 221 -5.05 4.20 -6.05
CA ILE A 221 -5.86 5.39 -6.32
C ILE A 221 -5.31 6.12 -7.56
N PRO A 222 -6.17 6.48 -8.54
CA PRO A 222 -5.77 7.31 -9.68
C PRO A 222 -5.16 8.65 -9.25
N LEU A 223 -4.21 9.19 -10.01
CA LEU A 223 -3.53 10.44 -9.65
C LEU A 223 -4.49 11.61 -9.43
N GLU A 224 -5.58 11.66 -10.21
CA GLU A 224 -6.62 12.68 -10.13
C GLU A 224 -7.36 12.66 -8.77
N ARG A 225 -7.32 11.53 -8.07
CA ARG A 225 -7.98 11.29 -6.78
C ARG A 225 -7.01 11.34 -5.59
N MET A 226 -5.75 11.75 -5.79
CA MET A 226 -4.77 11.87 -4.69
C MET A 226 -5.22 12.84 -3.59
N GLY A 227 -6.03 13.85 -3.94
CA GLY A 227 -6.64 14.75 -2.95
C GLY A 227 -7.57 14.02 -1.97
N GLU A 228 -8.29 12.99 -2.41
CA GLU A 228 -9.12 12.16 -1.54
C GLU A 228 -8.27 11.32 -0.58
N LEU A 229 -7.16 10.77 -1.07
CA LEU A 229 -6.21 10.03 -0.23
C LEU A 229 -5.58 10.94 0.83
N LEU A 230 -5.23 12.19 0.49
CA LEU A 230 -4.72 13.15 1.47
C LEU A 230 -5.74 13.47 2.56
N ARG A 231 -7.00 13.71 2.20
CA ARG A 231 -8.08 13.93 3.18
C ARG A 231 -8.28 12.72 4.07
N ALA A 232 -8.32 11.52 3.50
CA ALA A 232 -8.47 10.29 4.25
C ALA A 232 -7.31 10.04 5.22
N ILE A 233 -6.06 10.35 4.84
CA ILE A 233 -4.91 10.27 5.75
C ILE A 233 -5.01 11.32 6.86
N ALA A 234 -5.42 12.55 6.53
CA ALA A 234 -5.61 13.60 7.53
C ALA A 234 -6.69 13.21 8.56
N PHE A 235 -7.78 12.58 8.11
CA PHE A 235 -8.85 12.10 8.99
C PHE A 235 -8.34 11.12 10.06
N LEU A 236 -7.33 10.28 9.75
CA LEU A 236 -6.73 9.34 10.71
C LEU A 236 -6.13 10.01 11.95
N SER A 237 -5.85 11.32 11.89
CA SER A 237 -5.28 12.10 12.99
C SER A 237 -6.33 12.92 13.77
N THR A 238 -7.61 12.84 13.40
CA THR A 238 -8.69 13.60 14.05
C THR A 238 -9.19 12.91 15.31
N ALA A 239 -9.64 13.69 16.30
CA ALA A 239 -10.26 13.13 17.51
C ALA A 239 -11.46 12.24 17.17
N GLU A 240 -12.29 12.67 16.22
CA GLU A 240 -13.42 11.89 15.69
C GLU A 240 -12.99 10.49 15.25
N PHE A 241 -11.93 10.36 14.45
CA PHE A 241 -11.43 9.06 14.03
C PHE A 241 -11.00 8.18 15.22
N PHE A 242 -10.31 8.73 16.21
CA PHE A 242 -9.96 7.98 17.41
C PHE A 242 -11.19 7.56 18.23
N GLU A 243 -12.25 8.36 18.21
CA GLU A 243 -13.50 8.08 18.91
C GLU A 243 -14.36 7.01 18.22
N SER A 244 -14.37 6.93 16.89
CA SER A 244 -15.22 5.97 16.16
C SER A 244 -14.47 4.76 15.61
N HIS A 245 -13.17 4.87 15.28
CA HIS A 245 -12.42 3.85 14.56
C HIS A 245 -11.26 3.24 15.35
N VAL A 246 -10.95 3.79 16.52
CA VAL A 246 -10.04 3.17 17.49
C VAL A 246 -10.88 2.59 18.65
N PRO A 247 -10.98 1.25 18.72
CA PRO A 247 -11.84 0.56 19.68
C PRO A 247 -11.54 0.95 21.14
N PRO A 248 -12.55 1.10 22.01
CA PRO A 248 -12.32 1.47 23.42
C PRO A 248 -11.44 0.47 24.17
N CYS A 249 -11.55 -0.83 23.86
CA CYS A 249 -10.71 -1.87 24.47
C CYS A 249 -9.24 -1.81 24.04
N VAL A 250 -8.90 -0.90 23.12
CA VAL A 250 -7.53 -0.56 22.72
C VAL A 250 -7.19 0.91 22.95
N ARG A 251 -8.04 1.71 23.60
CA ARG A 251 -7.64 3.05 24.09
C ARG A 251 -6.81 2.93 25.36
#